data_AF-A0AAN7ZBM9-F1
#
_entry.id   AF-A0AAN7ZBM9-F1
#
_cell.length_a   1.000
_cell.length_b   1.000
_cell.length_c   1.000
_cell.angle_alpha   90.00
_cell.angle_beta   90.00
_cell.angle_gamma   90.00
#
_symmetry.space_group_name_H-M   'P 1'
#
loop_
_entity.id
_entity.type
_entity.pdbx_description
1 polymer ?
#
loop_
_entity_poly.entity_id
_entity_poly.type
_entity_poly.pdbx_seq_one_letter_code
_entity_poly.pdbx_strand_id
1 'polypeptide(L)'
;MIEDTPAETLSAVDIADAVVAKMGGATAAYTPNPEDIADAVSRKISQATAHPTTYANMVKVQAAMQVTPTIPPPFHSVVVFPELPPGKEPPLSSETRKRVMETLKPSDTGLQIAAVRNLGKSGAIMISTTSAAAQSQLLNHPALSSEGLRAEIARKDQPRLKIFDAPKEMDAAAIAQAIRKQNLEDVSATDFNKHFKIVHMFPSKIRNNIAIAECSPEIRQRLLNQGRIYINFESCRVLDHIQVTRCFKCQAFGHPSKYCSATEDTCSLCAGSHFYTACPHKDNDEIRKCANCVRAKQEVHNHSALSTKCPAYARALDLSIRKTNYGAT
;
A
#
# COMPACT_ATOMS: atom_id res chain seq x y z
N MET A 1 10.65 33.59 34.12
CA MET A 1 9.35 33.35 34.78
C MET A 1 8.29 33.97 33.89
N ILE A 2 7.64 33.15 33.08
CA ILE A 2 6.47 33.51 32.30
C ILE A 2 5.51 32.36 32.57
N GLU A 3 4.41 32.68 33.24
CA GLU A 3 3.41 31.72 33.72
C GLU A 3 2.48 31.30 32.57
N ASP A 4 2.20 29.99 32.51
CA ASP A 4 1.22 29.37 31.62
C ASP A 4 -0.22 29.74 32.06
N THR A 5 -1.03 30.29 31.16
CA THR A 5 -2.49 30.33 31.31
C THR A 5 -3.12 29.07 30.71
N PRO A 6 -3.92 28.29 31.45
CA PRO A 6 -4.59 27.11 30.92
C PRO A 6 -5.81 27.49 30.06
N ALA A 7 -6.01 26.76 28.96
CA ALA A 7 -7.23 26.85 28.17
C ALA A 7 -8.41 26.30 28.99
N GLU A 8 -9.41 27.15 29.24
CA GLU A 8 -10.63 26.79 29.99
C GLU A 8 -11.40 25.68 29.26
N THR A 9 -11.69 24.62 30.01
CA THR A 9 -12.60 23.54 29.58
C THR A 9 -14.02 23.97 29.92
N LEU A 10 -14.87 24.11 28.91
CA LEU A 10 -16.29 24.44 29.08
C LEU A 10 -16.96 23.39 29.98
N SER A 11 -17.70 23.85 30.98
CA SER A 11 -18.40 22.98 31.91
C SER A 11 -19.57 22.29 31.22
N ALA A 12 -20.04 21.17 31.79
CA ALA A 12 -21.22 20.46 31.26
C ALA A 12 -22.49 21.35 31.22
N VAL A 13 -22.54 22.38 32.08
CA VAL A 13 -23.63 23.37 32.12
C VAL A 13 -23.58 24.28 30.89
N ASP A 14 -22.38 24.73 30.50
CA ASP A 14 -22.19 25.61 29.33
C ASP A 14 -22.58 24.93 28.01
N ILE A 15 -22.40 23.61 27.92
CA ILE A 15 -22.80 22.81 26.76
C ILE A 15 -24.32 22.62 26.72
N ALA A 16 -24.97 22.44 27.88
CA ALA A 16 -26.41 22.28 27.97
C ALA A 16 -27.16 23.55 27.54
N ASP A 17 -26.70 24.73 27.98
CA ASP A 17 -27.28 26.01 27.58
C ASP A 17 -27.15 26.28 26.08
N ALA A 18 -26.03 25.87 25.46
CA ALA A 18 -25.83 25.97 24.01
C ALA A 18 -26.76 25.04 23.21
N VAL A 19 -27.14 23.89 23.76
CA VAL A 19 -28.09 22.96 23.14
C VAL A 19 -29.53 23.50 23.23
N VAL A 20 -29.90 24.08 24.38
CA VAL A 20 -31.22 24.71 24.58
C VAL A 20 -31.38 25.91 23.65
N ALA A 21 -30.36 26.75 23.50
CA ALA A 21 -30.37 27.89 22.57
C ALA A 21 -30.53 27.49 21.09
N LYS A 22 -30.15 26.26 20.71
CA LYS A 22 -30.30 25.74 19.34
C LYS A 22 -31.67 25.13 19.04
N MET A 23 -32.50 24.89 20.04
CA MET A 23 -33.84 24.30 19.89
C MET A 23 -34.96 25.35 19.76
N GLY A 24 -34.65 26.50 19.14
CA GLY A 24 -35.65 27.52 18.82
C GLY A 24 -36.70 26.99 17.84
N GLY A 25 -37.88 26.65 18.37
CA GLY A 25 -39.11 26.48 17.61
C GLY A 25 -39.70 25.07 17.60
N ALA A 26 -40.22 24.62 18.75
CA ALA A 26 -41.31 23.64 18.78
C ALA A 26 -42.19 23.87 20.01
N THR A 27 -43.49 23.75 19.79
CA THR A 27 -44.62 24.11 20.65
C THR A 27 -44.61 23.45 22.03
N ALA A 28 -45.15 24.18 23.02
CA ALA A 28 -45.27 23.81 24.42
C ALA A 28 -45.80 22.39 24.66
N ALA A 29 -44.88 21.49 25.04
CA ALA A 29 -45.15 20.32 25.87
C ALA A 29 -43.81 19.80 26.43
N TYR A 30 -43.60 20.00 27.72
CA TYR A 30 -42.51 19.42 28.54
C TYR A 30 -41.06 19.76 28.10
N THR A 31 -40.46 20.76 28.75
CA THR A 31 -39.00 20.95 28.77
C THR A 31 -38.41 20.12 29.93
N PRO A 32 -37.62 19.07 29.67
CA PRO A 32 -36.95 18.31 30.73
C PRO A 32 -35.97 19.20 31.51
N ASN A 33 -35.86 19.01 32.82
CA ASN A 33 -34.89 19.72 33.65
C ASN A 33 -33.45 19.44 33.13
N PRO A 34 -32.59 20.46 32.94
CA PRO A 34 -31.20 20.29 32.53
C PRO A 34 -30.41 19.24 33.33
N GLU A 35 -30.70 19.09 34.63
CA GLU A 35 -30.07 18.07 35.48
C GLU A 35 -30.45 16.63 35.05
N ASP A 36 -31.70 16.39 34.64
CA ASP A 36 -32.16 15.08 34.16
C ASP A 36 -31.51 14.69 32.82
N ILE A 37 -31.20 15.68 31.98
CA ILE A 37 -30.52 15.48 30.70
C ILE A 37 -29.03 15.14 30.94
N ALA A 38 -28.38 15.85 31.86
CA ALA A 38 -26.98 15.57 32.23
C ALA A 38 -26.82 14.17 32.85
N ASP A 39 -27.78 13.74 33.67
CA ASP A 39 -27.78 12.42 34.29
C ASP A 39 -28.04 11.30 33.27
N ALA A 40 -28.94 11.53 32.29
CA ALA A 40 -29.20 10.59 31.21
C ALA A 40 -28.00 10.42 30.25
N VAL A 41 -27.27 11.52 29.97
CA VAL A 41 -26.05 11.50 29.15
C VAL A 41 -24.92 10.79 29.89
N SER A 42 -24.71 11.08 31.18
CA SER A 42 -23.72 10.39 32.01
C SER A 42 -23.98 8.89 32.09
N ARG A 43 -25.23 8.46 32.31
CA ARG A 43 -25.60 7.04 32.34
C ARG A 43 -25.35 6.33 30.99
N LYS A 44 -25.60 6.99 29.85
CA LYS A 44 -25.29 6.43 28.52
C LYS A 44 -23.79 6.31 28.25
N ILE A 45 -22.98 7.26 28.72
CA ILE A 45 -21.51 7.21 28.61
C ILE A 45 -20.94 6.09 29.49
N SER A 46 -21.46 5.92 30.71
CA SER A 46 -21.08 4.83 31.61
C SER A 46 -21.49 3.45 31.09
N GLN A 47 -22.64 3.34 30.40
CA GLN A 47 -23.07 2.07 29.78
C GLN A 47 -22.28 1.73 28.50
N ALA A 48 -21.79 2.72 27.75
CA ALA A 48 -20.94 2.50 26.57
C ALA A 48 -19.50 2.05 26.92
N THR A 49 -19.05 2.27 28.17
CA THR A 49 -17.69 1.98 28.63
C THR A 49 -17.59 0.71 29.49
N ALA A 50 -18.70 0.01 29.75
CA ALA A 50 -18.76 -1.10 30.70
C ALA A 50 -18.87 -2.52 30.08
N HIS A 51 -18.56 -2.70 28.80
CA HIS A 51 -18.39 -4.04 28.23
C HIS A 51 -16.91 -4.30 27.90
N PRO A 52 -16.25 -5.26 28.58
CA PRO A 52 -14.90 -5.65 28.19
C PRO A 52 -14.96 -6.18 26.76
N THR A 53 -14.14 -5.58 25.89
CA THR A 53 -14.01 -5.95 24.48
C THR A 53 -13.65 -7.43 24.41
N THR A 54 -14.64 -8.29 24.16
CA THR A 54 -14.41 -9.72 24.11
C THR A 54 -13.42 -10.05 23.00
N TYR A 55 -12.64 -11.12 23.16
CA TYR A 55 -11.74 -11.62 22.12
C TYR A 55 -12.49 -11.80 20.78
N ALA A 56 -13.75 -12.25 20.83
CA ALA A 56 -14.62 -12.38 19.67
C ALA A 56 -14.90 -11.03 18.98
N ASN A 57 -15.10 -9.95 19.74
CA ASN A 57 -15.26 -8.60 19.17
C ASN A 57 -13.95 -8.07 18.57
N MET A 58 -12.80 -8.35 19.20
CA MET A 58 -11.50 -8.00 18.61
C MET A 58 -11.20 -8.75 17.31
N VAL A 59 -11.56 -10.03 17.23
CA VAL A 59 -11.43 -10.84 16.00
C VAL A 59 -12.39 -10.35 14.91
N LYS A 60 -13.63 -9.98 15.25
CA LYS A 60 -14.58 -9.38 14.30
C LYS A 60 -14.11 -8.01 13.80
N VAL A 61 -13.51 -7.18 14.66
CA VAL A 61 -12.90 -5.90 14.26
C VAL A 61 -11.68 -6.15 13.37
N GLN A 62 -10.83 -7.15 13.65
CA GLN A 62 -9.72 -7.54 12.77
C GLN A 62 -10.19 -8.13 11.43
N ALA A 63 -11.32 -8.83 11.40
CA ALA A 63 -11.93 -9.33 10.17
C ALA A 63 -12.58 -8.18 9.36
N ALA A 64 -13.20 -7.20 10.03
CA ALA A 64 -13.80 -6.02 9.41
C ALA A 64 -12.75 -4.95 8.99
N MET A 65 -11.56 -4.94 9.60
CA MET A 65 -10.39 -4.16 9.16
C MET A 65 -9.70 -4.77 7.92
N GLN A 66 -10.26 -5.80 7.29
CA GLN A 66 -9.84 -6.22 5.97
C GLN A 66 -10.28 -5.16 4.96
N VAL A 67 -9.46 -4.12 4.83
CA VAL A 67 -9.56 -3.15 3.75
C VAL A 67 -9.32 -3.91 2.46
N THR A 68 -10.39 -4.31 1.78
CA THR A 68 -10.31 -4.60 0.34
C THR A 68 -9.79 -3.32 -0.30
N PRO A 69 -8.60 -3.31 -0.91
CA PRO A 69 -8.08 -2.09 -1.50
C PRO A 69 -9.08 -1.60 -2.55
N THR A 70 -9.60 -0.40 -2.37
CA THR A 70 -10.32 0.30 -3.44
C THR A 70 -9.30 0.45 -4.58
N ILE A 71 -9.51 -0.25 -5.69
CA ILE A 71 -8.58 -0.24 -6.81
C ILE A 71 -8.52 1.20 -7.33
N PRO A 72 -7.39 1.91 -7.22
CA PRO A 72 -7.31 3.28 -7.69
C PRO A 72 -7.35 3.30 -9.22
N PRO A 73 -7.81 4.40 -9.85
CA PRO A 73 -7.86 4.49 -11.30
C PRO A 73 -6.48 4.19 -11.92
N PRO A 74 -6.45 3.48 -13.06
CA PRO A 74 -5.21 3.00 -13.64
C PRO A 74 -4.29 4.15 -14.06
N PHE A 75 -3.01 4.05 -13.71
CA PHE A 75 -2.00 4.93 -14.29
C PHE A 75 -1.71 4.52 -15.74
N HIS A 76 -1.77 5.50 -16.64
CA HIS A 76 -1.44 5.35 -18.05
C HIS A 76 0.02 5.72 -18.28
N SER A 77 0.92 4.76 -18.16
CA SER A 77 2.37 5.00 -18.24
C SER A 77 3.00 4.33 -19.47
N VAL A 78 3.96 5.02 -20.07
CA VAL A 78 4.82 4.55 -21.17
C VAL A 78 6.25 4.51 -20.67
N VAL A 79 6.98 3.43 -20.96
CA VAL A 79 8.42 3.35 -20.76
C VAL A 79 9.10 3.61 -22.09
N VAL A 80 10.02 4.57 -22.12
CA VAL A 80 10.81 4.93 -23.28
C VAL A 80 12.24 4.45 -23.09
N PHE A 81 12.71 3.62 -24.00
CA PHE A 81 14.04 3.05 -24.04
C PHE A 81 14.88 3.71 -25.14
N PRO A 82 16.17 4.00 -24.89
CA PRO A 82 17.08 4.29 -25.98
C PRO A 82 17.33 3.01 -26.79
N GLU A 83 17.22 3.09 -28.11
CA GLU A 83 17.67 2.01 -28.99
C GLU A 83 19.20 1.99 -29.01
N LEU A 84 19.76 0.80 -28.80
CA LEU A 84 21.20 0.60 -28.68
C LEU A 84 21.67 -0.38 -29.74
N PRO A 85 22.82 -0.11 -30.37
CA PRO A 85 23.52 -1.12 -31.16
C PRO A 85 23.84 -2.36 -30.31
N PRO A 86 23.88 -3.56 -30.90
CA PRO A 86 24.26 -4.77 -30.19
C PRO A 86 25.62 -4.61 -29.47
N GLY A 87 25.68 -4.97 -28.19
CA GLY A 87 26.91 -4.95 -27.39
C GLY A 87 27.29 -3.61 -26.75
N LYS A 88 26.51 -2.54 -26.93
CA LYS A 88 26.74 -1.27 -26.21
C LYS A 88 25.93 -1.19 -24.92
N GLU A 89 26.55 -0.61 -23.88
CA GLU A 89 25.86 -0.32 -22.63
C GLU A 89 24.83 0.81 -22.82
N PRO A 90 23.68 0.75 -22.12
CA PRO A 90 22.69 1.80 -22.14
C PRO A 90 23.24 3.10 -21.51
N PRO A 91 22.88 4.27 -22.07
CA PRO A 91 23.20 5.55 -21.45
C PRO A 91 22.53 5.67 -20.09
N LEU A 92 22.93 6.66 -19.30
CA LEU A 92 22.22 6.97 -18.07
C LEU A 92 20.80 7.47 -18.39
N SER A 93 19.81 7.07 -17.60
CA SER A 93 18.41 7.47 -17.81
C SER A 93 18.18 8.99 -17.80
N SER A 94 19.08 9.77 -17.20
CA SER A 94 19.08 11.24 -17.31
C SER A 94 19.36 11.75 -18.73
N GLU A 95 20.20 11.07 -19.49
CA GLU A 95 20.52 11.44 -20.88
C GLU A 95 19.34 11.14 -21.79
N THR A 96 18.73 9.96 -21.65
CA THR A 96 17.47 9.61 -22.34
C THR A 96 16.37 10.61 -21.98
N ARG A 97 16.27 11.03 -20.72
CA ARG A 97 15.31 12.08 -20.30
C ARG A 97 15.53 13.38 -21.04
N LYS A 98 16.78 13.84 -21.14
CA LYS A 98 17.15 15.08 -21.83
C LYS A 98 16.76 14.98 -23.31
N ARG A 99 17.14 13.90 -23.98
CA ARG A 99 16.77 13.63 -25.39
C ARG A 99 15.26 13.71 -25.60
N VAL A 100 14.48 12.99 -24.79
CA VAL A 100 13.01 13.00 -24.89
C VAL A 100 12.44 14.41 -24.69
N MET A 101 12.99 15.22 -23.77
CA MET A 101 12.52 16.58 -23.52
C MET A 101 12.88 17.58 -24.62
N GLU A 102 13.98 17.35 -25.34
CA GLU A 102 14.40 18.15 -26.49
C GLU A 102 13.57 17.81 -27.74
N THR A 103 13.26 16.52 -27.91
CA THR A 103 12.50 15.97 -29.04
C THR A 103 11.00 16.21 -28.92
N LEU A 104 10.42 15.98 -27.74
CA LEU A 104 8.98 16.00 -27.53
C LEU A 104 8.59 17.22 -26.71
N LYS A 105 7.84 18.12 -27.35
CA LYS A 105 7.18 19.26 -26.72
C LYS A 105 5.70 18.94 -26.48
N PRO A 106 5.30 18.62 -25.24
CA PRO A 106 3.93 18.24 -24.95
C PRO A 106 2.92 19.36 -25.27
N SER A 107 3.36 20.62 -25.17
CA SER A 107 2.55 21.81 -25.48
C SER A 107 2.06 21.85 -26.92
N ASP A 108 2.87 21.38 -27.87
CA ASP A 108 2.57 21.43 -29.30
C ASP A 108 1.53 20.37 -29.70
N THR A 109 1.38 19.33 -28.88
CA THR A 109 0.56 18.15 -29.17
C THR A 109 -0.61 17.98 -28.20
N GLY A 110 -0.78 18.92 -27.25
CA GLY A 110 -1.79 18.83 -26.19
C GLY A 110 -1.56 17.68 -25.21
N LEU A 111 -0.36 17.09 -25.19
CA LEU A 111 -0.07 15.88 -24.44
C LEU A 111 0.03 16.19 -22.93
N GLN A 112 -0.89 15.65 -22.16
CA GLN A 112 -0.92 15.83 -20.71
C GLN A 112 -0.04 14.81 -19.97
N ILE A 113 1.13 15.27 -19.53
CA ILE A 113 2.08 14.47 -18.75
C ILE A 113 1.88 14.73 -17.26
N ALA A 114 1.65 13.66 -16.49
CA ALA A 114 1.53 13.71 -15.04
C ALA A 114 2.90 13.66 -14.33
N ALA A 115 3.81 12.80 -14.81
CA ALA A 115 5.13 12.66 -14.21
C ALA A 115 6.15 12.01 -15.16
N VAL A 116 7.43 12.34 -14.98
CA VAL A 116 8.57 11.67 -15.66
C VAL A 116 9.53 11.13 -14.60
N ARG A 117 9.90 9.85 -14.72
CA ARG A 117 10.78 9.15 -13.78
C ARG A 117 11.90 8.42 -14.50
N ASN A 118 13.10 8.48 -13.94
CA ASN A 118 14.26 7.74 -14.44
C ASN A 118 14.20 6.28 -13.94
N LEU A 119 14.52 5.30 -14.80
CA LEU A 119 14.55 3.87 -14.47
C LEU A 119 15.98 3.32 -14.28
N GLY A 120 16.89 4.17 -13.80
CA GLY A 120 18.23 3.75 -13.36
C GLY A 120 19.11 3.25 -14.51
N LYS A 121 19.73 2.08 -14.32
CA LYS A 121 20.78 1.50 -15.19
C LYS A 121 20.27 0.97 -16.54
N SER A 122 18.97 0.86 -16.75
CA SER A 122 18.42 0.47 -18.06
C SER A 122 18.47 1.58 -19.10
N GLY A 123 18.84 2.80 -18.69
CA GLY A 123 18.80 4.00 -19.53
C GLY A 123 17.38 4.45 -19.89
N ALA A 124 16.34 3.75 -19.43
CA ALA A 124 14.97 4.05 -19.76
C ALA A 124 14.37 5.13 -18.84
N ILE A 125 13.30 5.75 -19.33
CA ILE A 125 12.46 6.65 -18.54
C ILE A 125 11.01 6.17 -18.57
N MET A 126 10.28 6.41 -17.49
CA MET A 126 8.84 6.18 -17.39
C MET A 126 8.11 7.52 -17.42
N ILE A 127 7.23 7.69 -18.39
CA ILE A 127 6.37 8.86 -18.55
C ILE A 127 4.95 8.44 -18.18
N SER A 128 4.38 9.08 -17.19
CA SER A 128 3.00 8.88 -16.76
C SER A 128 2.14 9.97 -17.38
N THR A 129 1.04 9.58 -18.01
CA THR A 129 0.06 10.47 -18.66
C THR A 129 -1.23 10.51 -17.85
N THR A 130 -2.07 11.50 -18.11
CA THR A 130 -3.37 11.68 -17.40
C THR A 130 -4.48 10.78 -17.93
N SER A 131 -4.35 10.22 -19.14
CA SER A 131 -5.40 9.46 -19.80
C SER A 131 -4.87 8.36 -20.73
N ALA A 132 -5.70 7.36 -21.03
CA ALA A 132 -5.39 6.32 -22.00
C ALA A 132 -5.10 6.91 -23.39
N ALA A 133 -5.85 7.93 -23.78
CA ALA A 133 -5.66 8.62 -25.06
C ALA A 133 -4.27 9.27 -25.16
N ALA A 134 -3.84 9.97 -24.11
CA ALA A 134 -2.49 10.55 -24.04
C ALA A 134 -1.40 9.47 -24.05
N GLN A 135 -1.61 8.33 -23.38
CA GLN A 135 -0.69 7.20 -23.44
C GLN A 135 -0.57 6.63 -24.86
N SER A 136 -1.67 6.43 -25.57
CA SER A 136 -1.67 5.96 -26.96
C SER A 136 -1.00 6.96 -27.90
N GLN A 137 -1.22 8.25 -27.70
CA GLN A 137 -0.56 9.32 -28.47
C GLN A 137 0.96 9.31 -28.24
N LEU A 138 1.40 9.18 -26.98
CA LEU A 138 2.81 9.11 -26.64
C LEU A 138 3.49 7.85 -27.17
N LEU A 139 2.82 6.70 -27.07
CA LEU A 139 3.32 5.41 -27.56
C LEU A 139 3.61 5.43 -29.07
N ASN A 140 2.75 6.11 -29.84
CA ASN A 140 2.83 6.16 -31.29
C ASN A 140 3.45 7.48 -31.82
N HIS A 141 4.10 8.26 -30.95
CA HIS A 141 4.60 9.57 -31.34
C HIS A 141 5.82 9.43 -32.28
N PRO A 142 5.77 9.96 -33.53
CA PRO A 142 6.78 9.71 -34.55
C PRO A 142 8.18 10.23 -34.16
N ALA A 143 8.23 11.32 -33.38
CA ALA A 143 9.49 11.91 -32.96
C ALA A 143 10.33 11.00 -32.04
N LEU A 144 9.69 10.03 -31.35
CA LEU A 144 10.45 9.07 -30.53
C LEU A 144 11.24 8.12 -31.44
N SER A 145 10.59 7.53 -32.44
CA SER A 145 11.23 6.60 -33.38
C SER A 145 12.31 7.28 -34.21
N SER A 146 12.12 8.54 -34.64
CA SER A 146 13.14 9.28 -35.42
C SER A 146 14.43 9.51 -34.64
N GLU A 147 14.34 9.56 -33.31
CA GLU A 147 15.48 9.75 -32.41
C GLU A 147 16.03 8.42 -31.89
N GLY A 148 15.63 7.27 -32.46
CA GLY A 148 16.05 5.96 -31.96
C GLY A 148 15.59 5.73 -30.53
N LEU A 149 14.37 6.14 -30.19
CA LEU A 149 13.74 5.90 -28.91
C LEU A 149 12.53 4.98 -29.11
N ARG A 150 12.50 3.89 -28.35
CA ARG A 150 11.46 2.88 -28.41
C ARG A 150 10.52 3.01 -27.23
N ALA A 151 9.24 3.21 -27.51
CA ALA A 151 8.20 3.33 -26.48
C ALA A 151 7.47 2.00 -26.27
N GLU A 152 7.22 1.63 -25.01
CA GLU A 152 6.40 0.49 -24.62
C GLU A 152 5.41 0.88 -23.53
N ILE A 153 4.26 0.21 -23.46
CA ILE A 153 3.36 0.34 -22.32
C ILE A 153 4.06 -0.19 -21.06
N ALA A 154 4.02 0.58 -19.97
CA ALA A 154 4.55 0.16 -18.70
C ALA A 154 3.82 -1.10 -18.21
N ARG A 155 4.56 -2.21 -18.07
CA ARG A 155 3.99 -3.47 -17.56
C ARG A 155 3.65 -3.30 -16.09
N LYS A 156 2.46 -3.78 -15.73
CA LYS A 156 2.02 -3.89 -14.34
C LYS A 156 2.51 -5.21 -13.75
N ASP A 157 2.77 -5.20 -12.45
CA ASP A 157 3.12 -6.40 -11.69
C ASP A 157 1.93 -7.36 -11.62
N GLN A 158 2.19 -8.67 -11.60
CA GLN A 158 1.14 -9.64 -11.33
C GLN A 158 0.79 -9.64 -9.84
N PRO A 159 -0.49 -9.83 -9.48
CA PRO A 159 -0.93 -9.83 -8.10
C PRO A 159 -0.38 -11.06 -7.37
N ARG A 160 -0.30 -10.92 -6.04
CA ARG A 160 0.18 -11.97 -5.16
C ARG A 160 -0.87 -12.34 -4.13
N LEU A 161 -0.94 -13.63 -3.85
CA LEU A 161 -1.79 -14.23 -2.84
C LEU A 161 -0.93 -14.76 -1.71
N LYS A 162 -1.39 -14.55 -0.48
CA LYS A 162 -0.89 -15.19 0.73
C LYS A 162 -1.81 -16.35 1.08
N ILE A 163 -1.27 -17.55 0.99
CA ILE A 163 -1.95 -18.80 1.32
C ILE A 163 -1.46 -19.22 2.71
N PHE A 164 -2.39 -19.30 3.65
CA PHE A 164 -2.13 -19.75 5.00
C PHE A 164 -2.32 -21.26 5.10
N ASP A 165 -1.56 -21.86 6.01
CA ASP A 165 -1.68 -23.28 6.38
C ASP A 165 -1.42 -24.26 5.23
N ALA A 166 -0.48 -23.91 4.34
CA ALA A 166 -0.02 -24.80 3.27
C ALA A 166 0.76 -26.01 3.85
N PRO A 167 0.52 -27.25 3.38
CA PRO A 167 1.18 -28.45 3.91
C PRO A 167 2.72 -28.36 3.94
N LYS A 168 3.36 -28.94 4.96
CA LYS A 168 4.82 -28.84 5.15
C LYS A 168 5.59 -29.84 4.30
N GLU A 169 4.98 -30.97 4.03
CA GLU A 169 5.53 -32.14 3.38
C GLU A 169 5.55 -31.98 1.86
N MET A 170 4.91 -30.94 1.35
CA MET A 170 4.79 -30.66 -0.07
C MET A 170 5.72 -29.54 -0.51
N ASP A 171 6.31 -29.71 -1.69
CA ASP A 171 7.04 -28.65 -2.36
C ASP A 171 6.11 -27.67 -3.09
N ALA A 172 6.70 -26.59 -3.60
CA ALA A 172 5.98 -25.55 -4.32
C ALA A 172 5.23 -26.06 -5.56
N ALA A 173 5.79 -27.04 -6.28
CA ALA A 173 5.20 -27.56 -7.51
C ALA A 173 4.00 -28.46 -7.20
N ALA A 174 4.13 -29.34 -6.21
CA ALA A 174 3.06 -30.21 -5.71
C ALA A 174 1.89 -29.39 -5.16
N ILE A 175 2.17 -28.33 -4.40
CA ILE A 175 1.13 -27.43 -3.89
C ILE A 175 0.40 -26.76 -5.05
N ALA A 176 1.12 -26.20 -6.03
CA ALA A 176 0.48 -25.57 -7.19
C ALA A 176 -0.42 -26.55 -7.97
N GLN A 177 0.03 -27.79 -8.17
CA GLN A 177 -0.77 -28.83 -8.82
C GLN A 177 -2.02 -29.20 -8.03
N ALA A 178 -1.92 -29.34 -6.71
CA ALA A 178 -3.06 -29.62 -5.83
C ALA A 178 -4.08 -28.47 -5.87
N ILE A 179 -3.61 -27.22 -5.80
CA ILE A 179 -4.47 -26.04 -5.92
C ILE A 179 -5.27 -26.09 -7.23
N ARG A 180 -4.61 -26.33 -8.35
CA ARG A 180 -5.31 -26.46 -9.65
C ARG A 180 -6.34 -27.58 -9.60
N LYS A 181 -5.94 -28.80 -9.24
CA LYS A 181 -6.81 -29.98 -9.30
C LYS A 181 -8.03 -29.88 -8.38
N GLN A 182 -7.89 -29.34 -7.17
CA GLN A 182 -8.97 -29.32 -6.18
C GLN A 182 -9.85 -28.06 -6.25
N ASN A 183 -9.37 -26.97 -6.86
CA ASN A 183 -10.06 -25.67 -6.81
C ASN A 183 -10.35 -25.05 -8.18
N LEU A 184 -9.64 -25.49 -9.22
CA LEU A 184 -9.66 -24.93 -10.58
C LEU A 184 -9.50 -26.06 -11.62
N GLU A 185 -10.25 -27.15 -11.46
CA GLU A 185 -10.13 -28.35 -12.28
C GLU A 185 -10.34 -28.07 -13.79
N ASP A 186 -11.25 -27.13 -14.07
CA ASP A 186 -11.60 -26.63 -15.40
C ASP A 186 -10.45 -25.89 -16.11
N VAL A 187 -9.43 -25.43 -15.38
CA VAL A 187 -8.26 -24.78 -15.95
C VAL A 187 -7.21 -25.84 -16.31
N SER A 188 -6.80 -25.88 -17.58
CA SER A 188 -5.76 -26.80 -18.03
C SER A 188 -4.43 -26.59 -17.28
N ALA A 189 -3.65 -27.66 -17.09
CA ALA A 189 -2.36 -27.56 -16.41
C ALA A 189 -1.38 -26.58 -17.11
N THR A 190 -1.37 -26.59 -18.44
CA THR A 190 -0.51 -25.71 -19.24
C THR A 190 -0.86 -24.24 -19.05
N ASP A 191 -2.15 -23.93 -19.00
CA ASP A 191 -2.63 -22.57 -18.81
C ASP A 191 -2.40 -22.09 -17.38
N PHE A 192 -2.75 -22.93 -16.40
CA PHE A 192 -2.53 -22.64 -14.99
C PHE A 192 -1.05 -22.35 -14.68
N ASN A 193 -0.11 -23.13 -15.19
CA ASN A 193 1.32 -22.95 -14.94
C ASN A 193 1.89 -21.65 -15.57
N LYS A 194 1.24 -21.09 -16.59
CA LYS A 194 1.60 -19.76 -17.13
C LYS A 194 1.11 -18.64 -16.22
N HIS A 195 0.00 -18.87 -15.54
CA HIS A 195 -0.75 -17.86 -14.79
C HIS A 195 -0.66 -18.00 -13.27
N PHE A 196 0.04 -19.00 -12.74
CA PHE A 196 0.19 -19.21 -11.30
C PHE A 196 1.56 -19.82 -10.98
N LYS A 197 2.25 -19.24 -10.01
CA LYS A 197 3.49 -19.80 -9.45
C LYS A 197 3.65 -19.46 -7.99
N ILE A 198 4.18 -20.39 -7.20
CA ILE A 198 4.58 -20.12 -5.82
C ILE A 198 5.98 -19.48 -5.84
N VAL A 199 6.09 -18.26 -5.32
CA VAL A 199 7.32 -17.46 -5.33
C VAL A 199 8.13 -17.69 -4.06
N HIS A 200 7.45 -17.76 -2.91
CA HIS A 200 8.08 -17.95 -1.61
C HIS A 200 7.26 -18.88 -0.73
N MET A 201 7.95 -19.70 0.06
CA MET A 201 7.36 -20.49 1.13
C MET A 201 8.08 -20.16 2.42
N PHE A 202 7.31 -19.80 3.45
CA PHE A 202 7.80 -19.51 4.78
C PHE A 202 7.47 -20.70 5.69
N PRO A 203 8.48 -21.47 6.11
CA PRO A 203 8.26 -22.57 7.02
C PRO A 203 7.84 -22.06 8.40
N SER A 204 6.93 -22.78 9.03
CA SER A 204 6.45 -22.47 10.37
C SER A 204 6.77 -23.63 11.31
N LYS A 205 7.30 -23.31 12.50
CA LYS A 205 7.67 -24.32 13.49
C LYS A 205 6.43 -25.01 14.09
N ILE A 206 5.40 -24.23 14.39
CA ILE A 206 4.20 -24.68 15.13
C ILE A 206 3.06 -25.04 14.18
N ARG A 207 2.82 -24.22 13.16
CA ARG A 207 1.73 -24.40 12.17
C ARG A 207 2.26 -24.84 10.82
N ASN A 208 1.36 -25.15 9.89
CA ASN A 208 1.64 -25.32 8.47
C ASN A 208 2.31 -24.08 7.84
N ASN A 209 2.88 -24.25 6.64
CA ASN A 209 3.65 -23.23 5.94
C ASN A 209 2.77 -22.07 5.49
N ILE A 210 3.39 -20.91 5.25
CA ILE A 210 2.74 -19.80 4.53
C ILE A 210 3.36 -19.71 3.15
N ALA A 211 2.54 -19.83 2.10
CA ALA A 211 3.00 -19.68 0.72
C ALA A 211 2.59 -18.31 0.16
N ILE A 212 3.48 -17.70 -0.61
CA ILE A 212 3.21 -16.51 -1.41
C ILE A 212 3.20 -16.95 -2.88
N ALA A 213 2.05 -16.83 -3.53
CA ALA A 213 1.87 -17.15 -4.93
C ALA A 213 1.71 -15.87 -5.76
N GLU A 214 2.34 -15.82 -6.92
CA GLU A 214 2.09 -14.81 -7.95
C GLU A 214 1.14 -15.43 -8.97
N CYS A 215 0.10 -14.69 -9.35
CA CYS A 215 -0.95 -15.22 -10.22
C CYS A 215 -1.56 -14.16 -11.14
N SER A 216 -2.29 -14.57 -12.17
CA SER A 216 -3.07 -13.66 -13.01
C SER A 216 -4.28 -13.07 -12.26
N PRO A 217 -4.84 -11.94 -12.72
CA PRO A 217 -6.06 -11.36 -12.16
C PRO A 217 -7.23 -12.35 -12.05
N GLU A 218 -7.40 -13.17 -13.09
CA GLU A 218 -8.49 -14.15 -13.18
C GLU A 218 -8.34 -15.25 -12.12
N ILE A 219 -7.15 -15.87 -12.05
CA ILE A 219 -6.87 -16.90 -11.04
C ILE A 219 -7.00 -16.32 -9.64
N ARG A 220 -6.52 -15.09 -9.42
CA ARG A 220 -6.71 -14.38 -8.16
C ARG A 220 -8.19 -14.27 -7.77
N GLN A 221 -9.02 -13.73 -8.67
CA GLN A 221 -10.44 -13.52 -8.38
C GLN A 221 -11.12 -14.85 -8.04
N ARG A 222 -10.86 -15.91 -8.81
CA ARG A 222 -11.44 -17.23 -8.55
C ARG A 222 -11.05 -17.79 -7.18
N LEU A 223 -9.77 -17.74 -6.82
CA LEU A 223 -9.30 -18.25 -5.52
C LEU A 223 -9.79 -17.39 -4.34
N LEU A 224 -9.89 -16.07 -4.50
CA LEU A 224 -10.40 -15.18 -3.45
C LEU A 224 -11.92 -15.32 -3.25
N ASN A 225 -12.69 -15.47 -4.33
CA ASN A 225 -14.15 -15.63 -4.25
C ASN A 225 -14.56 -16.92 -3.52
N GLN A 226 -13.72 -17.95 -3.56
CA GLN A 226 -13.91 -19.17 -2.77
C GLN A 226 -13.66 -18.94 -1.26
N GLY A 227 -12.88 -17.91 -0.90
CA GLY A 227 -12.49 -17.55 0.47
C GLY A 227 -11.49 -18.52 1.12
N ARG A 228 -11.67 -19.83 0.89
CA ARG A 228 -10.75 -20.90 1.28
C ARG A 228 -10.50 -21.80 0.08
N ILE A 229 -9.28 -22.31 -0.03
CA ILE A 229 -8.87 -23.27 -1.05
C ILE A 229 -8.44 -24.57 -0.39
N TYR A 230 -8.50 -25.66 -1.12
CA TYR A 230 -8.15 -27.00 -0.62
C TYR A 230 -6.81 -27.44 -1.19
N ILE A 231 -5.95 -27.96 -0.30
CA ILE A 231 -4.64 -28.52 -0.65
C ILE A 231 -4.51 -29.84 0.11
N ASN A 232 -4.68 -30.96 -0.60
CA ASN A 232 -4.90 -32.28 -0.04
C ASN A 232 -6.02 -32.26 1.01
N PHE A 233 -5.69 -32.54 2.27
CA PHE A 233 -6.61 -32.60 3.41
C PHE A 233 -6.72 -31.26 4.16
N GLU A 234 -6.00 -30.22 3.71
CA GLU A 234 -5.98 -28.93 4.36
C GLU A 234 -6.94 -27.95 3.68
N SER A 235 -7.68 -27.20 4.50
CA SER A 235 -8.45 -26.04 4.05
C SER A 235 -7.65 -24.78 4.37
N CYS A 236 -7.13 -24.13 3.33
CA CYS A 236 -6.21 -23.03 3.43
C CYS A 236 -6.92 -21.69 3.20
N ARG A 237 -6.72 -20.73 4.09
CA ARG A 237 -7.23 -19.36 3.89
C ARG A 237 -6.35 -18.64 2.86
N VAL A 238 -6.97 -17.89 1.95
CA VAL A 238 -6.28 -17.09 0.94
C VAL A 238 -6.60 -15.62 1.12
N LEU A 239 -5.59 -14.76 1.09
CA LEU A 239 -5.74 -13.31 1.12
C LEU A 239 -4.83 -12.65 0.09
N ASP A 240 -5.15 -11.42 -0.31
CA ASP A 240 -4.19 -10.61 -1.06
C ASP A 240 -2.90 -10.38 -0.29
N HIS A 241 -1.80 -10.36 -1.03
CA HIS A 241 -0.49 -10.05 -0.52
C HIS A 241 0.13 -8.87 -1.26
N ILE A 242 0.09 -7.70 -0.62
CA ILE A 242 0.77 -6.51 -1.12
C ILE A 242 2.02 -6.30 -0.27
N GLN A 243 3.19 -6.37 -0.90
CA GLN A 243 4.47 -6.16 -0.24
C GLN A 243 5.08 -4.82 -0.62
N VAL A 244 5.21 -3.93 0.35
CA VAL A 244 6.00 -2.70 0.22
C VAL A 244 7.39 -2.95 0.80
N THR A 245 8.39 -3.08 -0.08
CA THR A 245 9.79 -3.24 0.34
C THR A 245 10.29 -1.96 1.00
N ARG A 246 10.82 -2.09 2.22
CA ARG A 246 11.47 -1.01 2.96
C ARG A 246 12.96 -1.32 3.09
N CYS A 247 13.79 -0.35 2.77
CA CYS A 247 15.23 -0.45 2.94
C CYS A 247 15.58 -0.43 4.43
N PHE A 248 16.33 -1.43 4.92
CA PHE A 248 16.73 -1.46 6.33
C PHE A 248 17.86 -0.48 6.65
N LYS A 249 18.57 0.03 5.63
CA LYS A 249 19.61 1.05 5.76
C LYS A 249 19.02 2.46 5.89
N CYS A 250 18.34 2.96 4.85
CA CYS A 250 17.84 4.36 4.84
C CYS A 250 16.36 4.51 5.24
N GLN A 251 15.67 3.41 5.56
CA GLN A 251 14.23 3.33 5.83
C GLN A 251 13.30 3.69 4.67
N ALA A 252 13.81 4.12 3.50
CA ALA A 252 12.97 4.45 2.35
C ALA A 252 12.25 3.24 1.74
N PHE A 253 11.11 3.47 1.10
CA PHE A 253 10.37 2.43 0.40
C PHE A 253 10.85 2.26 -1.05
N GLY A 254 10.67 1.05 -1.59
CA GLY A 254 10.89 0.74 -3.01
C GLY A 254 12.24 0.10 -3.34
N HIS A 255 13.14 -0.10 -2.38
CA HIS A 255 14.38 -0.87 -2.59
C HIS A 255 14.83 -1.57 -1.30
N PRO A 256 15.50 -2.74 -1.40
CA PRO A 256 16.17 -3.37 -0.27
C PRO A 256 17.56 -2.76 -0.03
N SER A 257 18.14 -3.01 1.15
CA SER A 257 19.45 -2.47 1.54
C SER A 257 20.58 -2.79 0.56
N LYS A 258 20.54 -3.95 -0.11
CA LYS A 258 21.52 -4.37 -1.13
C LYS A 258 21.68 -3.36 -2.28
N TYR A 259 20.63 -2.61 -2.59
CA TYR A 259 20.62 -1.61 -3.66
C TYR A 259 20.53 -0.17 -3.13
N CYS A 260 20.82 0.03 -1.85
CA CYS A 260 20.78 1.36 -1.24
C CYS A 260 22.07 2.13 -1.51
N SER A 261 21.94 3.39 -1.95
CA SER A 261 23.06 4.31 -2.18
C SER A 261 23.36 5.22 -0.99
N ALA A 262 22.62 5.11 0.11
CA ALA A 262 22.89 5.91 1.31
C ALA A 262 24.26 5.51 1.91
N THR A 263 25.03 6.50 2.36
CA THR A 263 26.31 6.28 3.04
C THR A 263 26.07 5.81 4.47
N GLU A 264 25.19 6.50 5.18
CA GLU A 264 24.85 6.26 6.59
C GLU A 264 23.58 5.42 6.78
N ASP A 265 23.49 4.76 7.94
CA ASP A 265 22.27 4.13 8.41
C ASP A 265 21.27 5.16 8.97
N THR A 266 19.98 4.89 8.81
CA THR A 266 18.90 5.66 9.41
C THR A 266 18.11 4.76 10.35
N CYS A 267 17.99 5.20 11.60
CA CYS A 267 17.31 4.44 12.64
C CYS A 267 15.81 4.33 12.34
N SER A 268 15.27 3.12 12.40
CA SER A 268 13.84 2.85 12.20
C SER A 268 12.96 3.34 13.35
N LEU A 269 13.56 3.73 14.48
CA LEU A 269 12.86 4.12 15.70
C LEU A 269 12.82 5.64 15.86
N CYS A 270 13.98 6.32 15.76
CA CYS A 270 14.11 7.76 16.04
C CYS A 270 14.59 8.60 14.84
N ALA A 271 14.78 7.98 13.66
CA ALA A 271 15.32 8.63 12.45
C ALA A 271 16.75 9.19 12.56
N GLY A 272 17.51 8.87 13.62
CA GLY A 272 18.92 9.25 13.78
C GLY A 272 19.88 8.47 12.88
N SER A 273 21.14 8.94 12.79
CA SER A 273 22.20 8.37 11.94
C SER A 273 22.88 7.16 12.59
N HIS A 274 22.13 6.06 12.78
CA HIS A 274 22.63 4.80 13.34
C HIS A 274 21.66 3.65 13.00
N PHE A 275 22.13 2.42 13.10
CA PHE A 275 21.28 1.24 12.99
C PHE A 275 20.41 1.05 14.24
N TYR A 276 19.20 0.50 14.11
CA TYR A 276 18.22 0.47 15.21
C TYR A 276 18.71 -0.27 16.47
N THR A 277 19.62 -1.24 16.32
CA THR A 277 20.24 -1.96 17.44
C THR A 277 21.22 -1.11 18.24
N ALA A 278 21.67 0.03 17.72
CA ALA A 278 22.52 1.00 18.42
C ALA A 278 21.72 2.22 18.90
N CYS A 279 20.39 2.20 18.82
CA CYS A 279 19.58 3.33 19.23
C CYS A 279 19.65 3.55 20.76
N PRO A 280 19.99 4.75 21.24
CA PRO A 280 20.03 5.05 22.67
C PRO A 280 18.65 5.19 23.31
N HIS A 281 17.58 5.10 22.51
CA HIS A 281 16.21 5.39 22.92
C HIS A 281 15.23 4.28 22.51
N LYS A 282 15.67 3.02 22.54
CA LYS A 282 14.84 1.88 22.09
C LYS A 282 13.55 1.74 22.87
N ASP A 283 13.60 2.07 24.16
CA ASP A 283 12.52 1.88 25.12
C ASP A 283 11.74 3.17 25.42
N ASN A 284 12.08 4.26 24.74
CA ASN A 284 11.36 5.53 24.86
C ASN A 284 10.45 5.71 23.63
N ASP A 285 9.14 5.59 23.84
CA ASP A 285 8.16 5.73 22.77
C ASP A 285 7.86 7.19 22.39
N GLU A 286 8.15 8.15 23.26
CA GLU A 286 7.88 9.58 23.02
C GLU A 286 8.79 10.17 21.94
N ILE A 287 10.01 9.64 21.82
CA ILE A 287 11.01 10.13 20.86
C ILE A 287 10.90 9.45 19.49
N ARG A 288 9.96 8.51 19.32
CA ARG A 288 9.77 7.77 18.07
C ARG A 288 9.54 8.74 16.92
N LYS A 289 10.28 8.55 15.83
CA LYS A 289 10.24 9.43 14.67
C LYS A 289 10.41 8.64 13.39
N CYS A 290 9.47 8.81 12.48
CA CYS A 290 9.47 8.12 11.21
C CYS A 290 10.26 8.92 10.17
N ALA A 291 11.44 8.42 9.79
CA ALA A 291 12.29 9.07 8.79
C ALA A 291 11.56 9.37 7.47
N ASN A 292 10.65 8.49 7.03
CA ASN A 292 9.88 8.71 5.80
C ASN A 292 8.85 9.84 5.94
N CYS A 293 8.15 9.92 7.06
CA CYS A 293 7.16 10.97 7.30
C CYS A 293 7.82 12.34 7.45
N VAL A 294 8.97 12.38 8.13
CA VAL A 294 9.81 13.59 8.20
C VAL A 294 10.28 14.03 6.82
N ARG A 295 10.87 13.12 6.02
CA ARG A 295 11.31 13.41 4.64
C ARG A 295 10.16 13.90 3.75
N ALA A 296 8.97 13.37 3.96
CA ALA A 296 7.75 13.74 3.23
C ALA A 296 6.96 14.89 3.88
N LYS A 297 7.54 15.59 4.87
CA LYS A 297 6.94 16.74 5.57
C LYS A 297 5.49 16.48 6.02
N GLN A 298 5.24 15.30 6.58
CA GLN A 298 3.93 14.96 7.15
C GLN A 298 3.78 15.61 8.52
N GLU A 299 2.56 16.06 8.83
CA GLU A 299 2.21 16.59 10.15
C GLU A 299 2.42 15.53 11.24
N VAL A 300 1.96 14.30 10.99
CA VAL A 300 2.12 13.18 11.91
C VAL A 300 3.37 12.37 11.54
N HIS A 301 4.43 12.52 12.33
CA HIS A 301 5.68 11.78 12.17
C HIS A 301 6.20 11.11 13.46
N ASN A 302 5.52 11.28 14.58
CA ASN A 302 5.91 10.74 15.89
C ASN A 302 5.52 9.27 16.05
N HIS A 303 6.16 8.40 15.26
CA HIS A 303 5.96 6.94 15.29
C HIS A 303 7.19 6.24 14.70
N SER A 304 7.38 4.95 14.98
CA SER A 304 8.42 4.17 14.32
C SER A 304 8.14 4.04 12.82
N ALA A 305 9.18 3.98 12.00
CA ALA A 305 9.09 3.63 10.58
C ALA A 305 8.50 2.23 10.30
N LEU A 306 8.23 1.43 11.34
CA LEU A 306 7.54 0.13 11.31
C LEU A 306 6.02 0.24 11.52
N SER A 307 5.50 1.41 11.89
CA SER A 307 4.07 1.57 12.22
C SER A 307 3.18 1.26 11.03
N THR A 308 2.14 0.44 11.26
CA THR A 308 1.10 0.13 10.27
C THR A 308 0.22 1.34 9.95
N LYS A 309 0.16 2.32 10.85
CA LYS A 309 -0.59 3.58 10.69
C LYS A 309 0.25 4.69 10.06
N CYS A 310 1.45 4.38 9.56
CA CYS A 310 2.35 5.36 8.97
C CYS A 310 1.77 5.95 7.66
N PRO A 311 1.57 7.28 7.55
CA PRO A 311 1.04 7.90 6.31
C PRO A 311 1.94 7.66 5.08
N ALA A 312 3.26 7.70 5.28
CA ALA A 312 4.20 7.42 4.19
C ALA A 312 4.14 5.96 3.74
N TYR A 313 3.89 5.02 4.66
CA TYR A 313 3.67 3.61 4.32
C TYR A 313 2.35 3.41 3.57
N ALA A 314 1.26 4.05 4.02
CA ALA A 314 -0.03 3.99 3.34
C ALA A 314 0.07 4.47 1.89
N ARG A 315 0.79 5.57 1.63
CA ARG A 315 1.07 6.03 0.25
C ARG A 315 1.91 5.03 -0.54
N ALA A 316 2.92 4.43 0.08
CA ALA A 316 3.75 3.43 -0.59
C ALA A 316 2.95 2.15 -0.92
N LEU A 317 2.00 1.78 -0.06
CA LEU A 317 1.06 0.69 -0.28
C LEU A 317 0.11 0.98 -1.45
N ASP A 318 -0.51 2.16 -1.46
CA ASP A 318 -1.35 2.62 -2.58
C ASP A 318 -0.57 2.59 -3.91
N LEU A 319 0.65 3.13 -3.93
CA LEU A 319 1.52 3.05 -5.12
C LEU A 319 1.84 1.61 -5.53
N SER A 320 1.98 0.68 -4.59
CA SER A 320 2.17 -0.74 -4.90
C SER A 320 0.92 -1.33 -5.53
N ILE A 321 -0.25 -1.04 -4.97
CA ILE A 321 -1.55 -1.51 -5.50
C ILE A 321 -1.74 -1.04 -6.94
N ARG A 322 -1.46 0.23 -7.23
CA ARG A 322 -1.64 0.82 -8.57
C ARG A 322 -0.72 0.25 -9.64
N LYS A 323 0.47 -0.22 -9.23
CA LYS A 323 1.42 -0.87 -10.14
C LYS A 323 1.05 -2.32 -10.41
N THR A 324 0.22 -2.93 -9.58
CA THR A 324 -0.23 -4.30 -9.76
C THR A 324 -1.45 -4.35 -10.68
N ASN A 325 -1.49 -5.34 -11.57
CA ASN A 325 -2.64 -5.62 -12.41
C ASN A 325 -3.63 -6.48 -11.64
N TYR A 326 -4.67 -5.88 -11.06
CA TYR A 326 -5.75 -6.64 -10.42
C TYR A 326 -6.88 -7.04 -11.39
N GLY A 327 -6.73 -6.75 -12.69
CA GLY A 327 -7.79 -6.92 -13.68
C GLY A 327 -8.79 -5.76 -13.67
N ALA A 328 -9.68 -5.73 -14.67
CA ALA A 328 -10.87 -4.89 -14.60
C ALA A 328 -11.88 -5.58 -13.66
N THR A 329 -12.40 -4.84 -12.69
CA THR A 329 -13.57 -5.24 -11.90
C THR A 329 -14.85 -4.92 -12.65
#